data_AF-A0A1E9PJH1-F1
#
_entry.id   AF-A0A1E9PJH1-F1
#
_cell.length_a   1.000
_cell.length_b   1.000
_cell.length_c   1.000
_cell.angle_alpha   90.00
_cell.angle_beta   90.00
_cell.angle_gamma   90.00
#
_symmetry.space_group_name_H-M   'P 1'
#
loop_
_entity.id
_entity.type
_entity.pdbx_description
1 polymer ?
#
loop_
_entity_poly.entity_id
_entity_poly.type
_entity_poly.pdbx_seq_one_letter_code
_entity_poly.pdbx_strand_id
1 'polypeptide(L)'
;MKPFKKIIALACLCATLFFLSACSSQNKTDDLFFSDLFTTWQKKQEAASQVDKNSDNAGSQALINSFNTEWEEMKKYQDQSFKDKDLENKVKDYLNELKACVDALNQEPATIDSQTAFNDHYRKRIDILKDLSQDSRFIIQAEALEEIDADKNSKALEDAKENLDFRKAAYSQLEEDLNNLQFTIDQAASTDQSIVMTGTLTNHAKADLVNLGITFKFVDADQKELASDTWKTDRLKQGESQTVTIKNTAPQAAHIQIELNDGLSIEK
;
A
#
# COMPACT_ATOMS: atom_id res chain seq x y z
N MET A 1 6.53 -8.99 18.60
CA MET A 1 7.91 -8.79 18.12
C MET A 1 8.86 -9.29 19.18
N LYS A 2 9.70 -10.30 18.86
CA LYS A 2 10.72 -10.79 19.79
C LYS A 2 11.93 -9.83 19.78
N PRO A 3 12.60 -9.61 20.92
CA PRO A 3 13.68 -8.64 21.01
C PRO A 3 14.91 -9.12 20.24
N PHE A 4 15.53 -8.21 19.48
CA PHE A 4 16.86 -8.36 18.89
C PHE A 4 17.86 -8.76 19.98
N LYS A 5 18.12 -10.07 20.10
CA LYS A 5 19.20 -10.61 20.94
C LYS A 5 20.41 -10.87 20.06
N LYS A 6 21.41 -10.01 20.24
CA LYS A 6 22.85 -10.29 20.18
C LYS A 6 23.33 -11.22 19.07
N ILE A 7 23.81 -10.64 17.98
CA ILE A 7 24.99 -11.16 17.27
C ILE A 7 26.09 -10.13 17.48
N ILE A 8 26.89 -10.35 18.52
CA ILE A 8 28.11 -9.61 18.82
C ILE A 8 29.26 -10.32 18.10
N ALA A 9 30.06 -9.53 17.39
CA ALA A 9 31.47 -9.72 17.08
C ALA A 9 31.91 -10.98 16.31
N LEU A 10 32.24 -10.78 15.02
CA LEU A 10 33.56 -11.16 14.50
C LEU A 10 33.88 -10.37 13.21
N ALA A 11 34.34 -9.13 13.36
CA ALA A 11 34.99 -8.38 12.28
C ALA A 11 36.35 -7.87 12.77
N CYS A 12 37.17 -8.79 13.26
CA CYS A 12 38.60 -8.59 13.35
C CYS A 12 39.28 -9.67 12.51
N LEU A 13 40.16 -9.21 11.60
CA LEU A 13 41.19 -9.99 10.91
C LEU A 13 40.85 -10.60 9.53
N CYS A 14 40.53 -9.76 8.55
CA CYS A 14 40.90 -9.99 7.14
C CYS A 14 41.58 -8.75 6.51
N ALA A 15 42.20 -7.89 7.33
CA ALA A 15 42.93 -6.70 6.87
C ALA A 15 44.39 -6.98 6.45
N THR A 16 44.79 -8.24 6.30
CA THR A 16 46.15 -8.61 5.90
C THR A 16 46.09 -9.72 4.87
N LEU A 17 46.05 -9.37 3.58
CA LEU A 17 46.66 -10.14 2.47
C LEU A 17 46.52 -9.51 1.06
N PHE A 18 46.38 -8.19 0.90
CA PHE A 18 46.46 -7.57 -0.44
C PHE A 18 47.29 -6.29 -0.47
N PHE A 19 48.56 -6.40 -0.12
CA PHE A 19 49.60 -5.56 -0.71
C PHE A 19 50.77 -6.45 -1.09
N LEU A 20 50.80 -6.87 -2.36
CA LEU A 20 52.00 -7.14 -3.15
C LEU A 20 51.58 -7.60 -4.57
N SER A 21 51.31 -6.64 -5.46
CA SER A 21 51.81 -6.64 -6.84
C SER A 21 51.19 -5.47 -7.63
N ALA A 22 51.92 -4.36 -7.73
CA ALA A 22 51.72 -3.43 -8.82
C ALA A 22 52.22 -4.10 -10.11
N CYS A 23 51.29 -4.58 -10.96
CA CYS A 23 51.41 -4.73 -12.42
C CYS A 23 50.20 -5.50 -13.02
N SER A 24 49.05 -4.85 -13.16
CA SER A 24 48.17 -4.92 -14.35
C SER A 24 46.97 -4.00 -14.14
N SER A 25 46.81 -3.01 -14.99
CA SER A 25 45.81 -1.94 -14.89
C SER A 25 44.36 -2.37 -15.20
N GLN A 26 43.93 -3.55 -14.76
CA GLN A 26 42.56 -4.06 -14.94
C GLN A 26 42.22 -5.04 -13.80
N ASN A 27 41.71 -4.53 -12.68
CA ASN A 27 40.74 -5.33 -11.92
C ASN A 27 39.54 -5.49 -12.86
N LYS A 28 39.25 -6.72 -13.30
CA LYS A 28 38.19 -6.97 -14.28
C LYS A 28 36.86 -6.52 -13.66
N THR A 29 36.00 -5.88 -14.46
CA THR A 29 34.66 -5.42 -14.06
C THR A 29 33.90 -6.47 -13.26
N ASP A 30 34.02 -7.75 -13.66
CA ASP A 30 33.46 -8.90 -12.98
C ASP A 30 33.86 -8.97 -11.49
N ASP A 31 35.15 -8.85 -11.16
CA ASP A 31 35.64 -8.95 -9.77
C ASP A 31 35.29 -7.71 -8.95
N LEU A 32 35.32 -6.53 -9.60
CA LEU A 32 34.89 -5.28 -8.99
C LEU A 32 33.41 -5.34 -8.59
N PHE A 33 32.54 -5.91 -9.44
CA PHE A 33 31.13 -6.06 -9.14
C PHE A 33 30.88 -6.81 -7.83
N PHE A 34 31.53 -7.96 -7.61
CA PHE A 34 31.34 -8.73 -6.37
C PHE A 34 31.91 -8.01 -5.13
N SER A 35 33.07 -7.35 -5.28
CA SER A 35 33.65 -6.54 -4.20
C SER A 35 32.72 -5.38 -3.79
N ASP A 36 32.16 -4.71 -4.79
CA ASP A 36 31.24 -3.59 -4.57
C ASP A 36 29.89 -4.08 -4.05
N LEU A 37 29.38 -5.21 -4.52
CA LEU A 37 28.15 -5.82 -4.00
C LEU A 37 28.25 -6.09 -2.49
N PHE A 38 29.38 -6.64 -2.03
CA PHE A 38 29.62 -6.85 -0.60
C PHE A 38 29.70 -5.53 0.19
N THR A 39 30.45 -4.56 -0.34
CA THR A 39 30.60 -3.24 0.32
C THR A 39 29.26 -2.51 0.39
N THR A 40 28.48 -2.57 -0.69
CA THR A 40 27.12 -2.03 -0.78
C THR A 40 26.20 -2.69 0.22
N TRP A 41 26.27 -4.02 0.37
CA TRP A 41 25.49 -4.74 1.39
C TRP A 41 25.76 -4.20 2.80
N GLN A 42 27.00 -3.87 3.15
CA GLN A 42 27.30 -3.24 4.44
C GLN A 42 26.72 -1.82 4.55
N LYS A 43 26.87 -1.01 3.50
CA LYS A 43 26.39 0.38 3.46
C LYS A 43 24.87 0.48 3.59
N LYS A 44 24.11 -0.39 2.92
CA LYS A 44 22.64 -0.37 3.02
C LYS A 44 22.14 -0.71 4.43
N GLN A 45 22.83 -1.60 5.14
CA GLN A 45 22.52 -1.93 6.54
C GLN A 45 22.82 -0.74 7.47
N GLU A 46 23.93 -0.03 7.22
CA GLU A 46 24.24 1.20 7.94
C GLU A 46 23.19 2.28 7.68
N ALA A 47 22.81 2.52 6.42
CA ALA A 47 21.79 3.48 6.04
C ALA A 47 20.42 3.19 6.71
N ALA A 48 20.01 1.93 6.76
CA ALA A 48 18.81 1.50 7.47
C ALA A 48 18.87 1.77 8.98
N SER A 49 20.07 1.66 9.58
CA SER A 49 20.27 1.83 11.02
C SER A 49 20.26 3.28 11.50
N GLN A 50 20.47 4.24 10.59
CA GLN A 50 20.54 5.67 10.88
C GLN A 50 19.15 6.33 11.04
N VAL A 51 18.07 5.61 10.76
CA VAL A 51 16.70 6.11 10.89
C VAL A 51 16.31 6.27 12.37
N ASP A 52 15.62 7.38 12.68
CA ASP A 52 15.04 7.60 14.00
C ASP A 52 13.96 6.55 14.29
N LYS A 53 14.26 5.63 15.21
CA LYS A 53 13.38 4.54 15.60
C LYS A 53 12.11 5.00 16.32
N ASN A 54 12.05 6.27 16.74
CA ASN A 54 10.88 6.85 17.36
C ASN A 54 9.89 7.47 16.36
N SER A 55 10.23 7.49 15.06
CA SER A 55 9.32 7.95 14.02
C SER A 55 8.24 6.91 13.70
N ASP A 56 7.00 7.34 13.49
CA ASP A 56 5.88 6.48 13.12
C ASP A 56 6.10 5.71 11.80
N ASN A 57 7.02 6.20 10.95
CA ASN A 57 7.38 5.60 9.66
C ASN A 57 8.81 5.03 9.63
N ALA A 58 9.44 4.80 10.79
CA ALA A 58 10.85 4.37 10.88
C ALA A 58 11.14 3.11 10.05
N GLY A 59 10.23 2.14 10.03
CA GLY A 59 10.38 0.90 9.23
C GLY A 59 10.43 1.18 7.73
N SER A 60 9.50 1.98 7.21
CA SER A 60 9.44 2.35 5.80
C SER A 60 10.65 3.20 5.39
N GLN A 61 11.04 4.17 6.22
CA GLN A 61 12.24 4.99 5.96
C GLN A 61 13.52 4.15 5.94
N ALA A 62 13.67 3.19 6.86
CA ALA A 62 14.83 2.31 6.89
C ALA A 62 14.92 1.47 5.62
N LEU A 63 13.79 0.96 5.14
CA LEU A 63 13.71 0.20 3.90
C LEU A 63 14.02 1.05 2.66
N ILE A 64 13.42 2.24 2.57
CA ILE A 64 13.68 3.20 1.47
C ILE A 64 15.17 3.57 1.43
N ASN A 65 15.76 3.93 2.57
CA ASN A 65 17.18 4.29 2.64
C ASN A 65 18.08 3.12 2.21
N SER A 66 17.79 1.90 2.68
CA SER A 66 18.53 0.69 2.32
C SER A 66 18.56 0.46 0.80
N PHE A 67 17.39 0.48 0.14
CA PHE A 67 17.28 0.24 -1.31
C PHE A 67 17.84 1.39 -2.14
N ASN A 68 17.64 2.64 -1.71
CA ASN A 68 18.22 3.80 -2.39
C ASN A 68 19.75 3.78 -2.33
N THR A 69 20.33 3.46 -1.16
CA THR A 69 21.78 3.30 -1.03
C THR A 69 22.31 2.20 -1.94
N GLU A 70 21.62 1.06 -1.97
CA GLU A 70 22.02 -0.05 -2.83
C GLU A 70 21.99 0.30 -4.33
N TRP A 71 20.94 0.99 -4.77
CA TRP A 71 20.84 1.48 -6.14
C TRP A 71 21.95 2.47 -6.49
N GLU A 72 22.19 3.46 -5.63
CA GLU A 72 23.20 4.50 -5.90
C GLU A 72 24.61 3.93 -6.05
N GLU A 73 24.96 2.91 -5.27
CA GLU A 73 26.28 2.27 -5.34
C GLU A 73 26.44 1.33 -6.55
N MET A 74 25.36 0.64 -6.95
CA MET A 74 25.41 -0.43 -7.96
C MET A 74 25.03 0.02 -9.37
N LYS A 75 24.26 1.10 -9.54
CA LYS A 75 23.78 1.57 -10.85
C LYS A 75 24.89 1.83 -11.87
N LYS A 76 26.12 2.10 -11.41
CA LYS A 76 27.31 2.30 -12.25
C LYS A 76 27.65 1.09 -13.14
N TYR A 77 27.11 -0.09 -12.86
CA TYR A 77 27.32 -1.31 -13.65
C TYR A 77 26.31 -1.49 -14.79
N GLN A 78 25.25 -0.66 -14.87
CA GLN A 78 24.18 -0.79 -15.86
C GLN A 78 24.71 -0.76 -17.31
N ASP A 79 25.70 0.10 -17.57
CA ASP A 79 26.28 0.31 -18.89
C ASP A 79 27.70 -0.30 -19.04
N GLN A 80 28.15 -1.09 -18.06
CA GLN A 80 29.48 -1.69 -18.12
C GLN A 80 29.47 -3.03 -18.86
N SER A 81 30.56 -3.28 -19.57
CA SER A 81 30.81 -4.57 -20.22
C SER A 81 31.56 -5.50 -19.27
N PHE A 82 31.08 -6.73 -19.16
CA PHE A 82 31.73 -7.77 -18.38
C PHE A 82 32.50 -8.71 -19.30
N LYS A 83 33.52 -9.37 -18.76
CA LYS A 83 34.24 -10.41 -19.50
C LYS A 83 33.37 -11.65 -19.63
N ASP A 84 32.71 -12.04 -18.54
CA ASP A 84 31.69 -13.07 -18.53
C ASP A 84 30.33 -12.50 -18.97
N LYS A 85 29.80 -12.99 -20.09
CA LYS A 85 28.53 -12.53 -20.66
C LYS A 85 27.30 -13.05 -19.93
N ASP A 86 27.40 -14.21 -19.29
CA ASP A 86 26.31 -14.72 -18.47
C ASP A 86 26.21 -13.90 -17.19
N LEU A 87 27.36 -13.55 -16.60
CA LEU A 87 27.41 -12.60 -15.48
C LEU A 87 26.86 -11.23 -15.88
N GLU A 88 27.23 -10.70 -17.05
CA GLU A 88 26.71 -9.41 -17.55
C GLU A 88 25.17 -9.37 -17.52
N ASN A 89 24.54 -10.44 -18.03
CA ASN A 89 23.09 -10.53 -18.09
C ASN A 89 22.48 -10.62 -16.68
N LYS A 90 23.04 -11.44 -15.78
CA LYS A 90 22.59 -11.54 -14.39
C LYS A 90 22.69 -10.20 -13.65
N VAL A 91 23.77 -9.44 -13.87
CA VAL A 91 23.95 -8.11 -13.27
C VAL A 91 22.91 -7.13 -13.82
N LYS A 92 22.62 -7.16 -15.12
CA LYS A 92 21.58 -6.32 -15.73
C LYS A 92 20.20 -6.64 -15.16
N ASP A 93 19.84 -7.91 -15.06
CA ASP A 93 18.57 -8.35 -14.48
C ASP A 93 18.48 -7.93 -13.01
N TYR A 94 19.56 -8.12 -12.24
CA TYR A 94 19.65 -7.67 -10.84
C TYR A 94 19.38 -6.17 -10.71
N LEU A 95 20.03 -5.34 -11.52
CA LEU A 95 19.89 -3.88 -11.49
C LEU A 95 18.48 -3.44 -11.92
N ASN A 96 17.89 -4.10 -12.91
CA ASN A 96 16.53 -3.82 -13.35
C ASN A 96 15.52 -4.07 -12.21
N GLU A 97 15.63 -5.22 -11.54
CA GLU A 97 14.74 -5.56 -10.43
C GLU A 97 14.99 -4.67 -9.20
N LEU A 98 16.24 -4.31 -8.91
CA LEU A 98 16.59 -3.33 -7.87
C LEU A 98 15.99 -1.95 -8.16
N LYS A 99 16.09 -1.47 -9.40
CA LYS A 99 15.50 -0.18 -9.80
C LYS A 99 13.99 -0.19 -9.66
N ALA A 100 13.34 -1.27 -10.06
CA ALA A 100 11.89 -1.42 -9.91
C ALA A 100 11.46 -1.45 -8.44
N CYS A 101 12.24 -2.08 -7.55
CA CYS A 101 12.03 -2.00 -6.10
C CYS A 101 12.11 -0.55 -5.60
N VAL A 102 13.15 0.19 -6.01
CA VAL A 102 13.34 1.60 -5.66
C VAL A 102 12.18 2.47 -6.15
N ASP A 103 11.72 2.28 -7.38
CA ASP A 103 10.60 3.04 -7.94
C ASP A 103 9.30 2.78 -7.20
N ALA A 104 9.02 1.51 -6.85
CA ALA A 104 7.85 1.13 -6.07
C ALA A 104 7.86 1.70 -4.65
N LEU A 105 9.03 1.74 -4.00
CA LEU A 105 9.20 2.28 -2.64
C LEU A 105 9.06 3.81 -2.57
N ASN A 106 9.51 4.52 -3.61
CA ASN A 106 9.49 5.98 -3.64
C ASN A 106 8.20 6.57 -4.24
N GLN A 107 7.20 5.74 -4.53
CA GLN A 107 5.90 6.20 -5.03
C GLN A 107 5.09 6.86 -3.90
N GLU A 108 4.73 8.13 -4.09
CA GLU A 108 3.95 8.93 -3.13
C GLU A 108 2.57 9.30 -3.69
N PRO A 109 1.45 9.00 -2.99
CA PRO A 109 1.40 8.23 -1.74
C PRO A 109 1.65 6.73 -1.98
N ALA A 110 2.15 6.04 -0.95
CA ALA A 110 2.28 4.58 -0.98
C ALA A 110 0.89 3.92 -1.15
N THR A 111 0.79 2.97 -2.07
CA THR A 111 -0.47 2.26 -2.39
C THR A 111 -0.33 0.76 -2.16
N ILE A 112 -1.46 0.03 -2.13
CA ILE A 112 -1.44 -1.43 -2.13
C ILE A 112 -0.74 -1.95 -3.39
N ASP A 113 -0.97 -1.32 -4.54
CA ASP A 113 -0.37 -1.73 -5.81
C ASP A 113 1.14 -1.49 -5.82
N SER A 114 1.62 -0.35 -5.29
CA SER A 114 3.07 -0.09 -5.21
C SER A 114 3.78 -1.05 -4.25
N GLN A 115 3.16 -1.39 -3.12
CA GLN A 115 3.69 -2.40 -2.19
C GLN A 115 3.68 -3.81 -2.80
N THR A 116 2.67 -4.14 -3.60
CA THR A 116 2.61 -5.40 -4.35
C THR A 116 3.74 -5.48 -5.36
N ALA A 117 3.93 -4.41 -6.15
CA ALA A 117 5.01 -4.31 -7.12
C ALA A 117 6.39 -4.45 -6.44
N PHE A 118 6.59 -3.78 -5.30
CA PHE A 118 7.83 -3.92 -4.52
C PHE A 118 8.10 -5.39 -4.14
N ASN A 119 7.12 -6.11 -3.58
CA ASN A 119 7.32 -7.50 -3.18
C ASN A 119 7.64 -8.43 -4.38
N ASP A 120 6.99 -8.20 -5.52
CA ASP A 120 7.22 -9.01 -6.73
C ASP A 120 8.62 -8.80 -7.30
N HIS A 121 9.06 -7.55 -7.40
CA HIS A 121 10.42 -7.21 -7.84
C HIS A 121 11.47 -7.65 -6.82
N TYR A 122 11.17 -7.56 -5.53
CA TYR A 122 12.05 -8.03 -4.46
C TYR A 122 12.31 -9.54 -4.58
N ARG A 123 11.28 -10.36 -4.82
CA ARG A 123 11.45 -11.81 -5.03
C ARG A 123 12.40 -12.11 -6.18
N LYS A 124 12.17 -11.50 -7.34
CA LYS A 124 13.02 -11.68 -8.53
C LYS A 124 14.46 -11.26 -8.26
N ARG A 125 14.65 -10.12 -7.59
CA ARG A 125 15.98 -9.64 -7.16
C ARG A 125 16.68 -10.67 -6.27
N ILE A 126 15.96 -11.25 -5.29
CA ILE A 126 16.52 -12.26 -4.39
C ILE A 126 16.89 -13.54 -5.13
N ASP A 127 16.07 -14.01 -6.08
CA ASP A 127 16.38 -15.20 -6.87
C ASP A 127 17.64 -15.00 -7.73
N ILE A 128 17.82 -13.80 -8.30
CA ILE A 128 19.04 -13.45 -9.03
C ILE A 128 20.26 -13.43 -8.09
N LEU A 129 20.13 -12.88 -6.87
CA LEU A 129 21.21 -12.90 -5.88
C LEU A 129 21.57 -14.31 -5.42
N LYS A 130 20.58 -15.21 -5.28
CA LYS A 130 20.82 -16.63 -4.99
C LYS A 130 21.60 -17.32 -6.11
N ASP A 131 21.27 -17.02 -7.37
CA ASP A 131 22.04 -17.53 -8.51
C ASP A 131 23.47 -16.95 -8.54
N LEU A 132 23.62 -15.64 -8.32
CA LEU A 132 24.94 -15.00 -8.19
C LEU A 132 25.77 -15.56 -7.03
N SER A 133 25.14 -16.05 -5.96
CA SER A 133 25.82 -16.66 -4.81
C SER A 133 26.53 -17.98 -5.13
N GLN A 134 26.26 -18.58 -6.29
CA GLN A 134 26.99 -19.76 -6.77
C GLN A 134 28.39 -19.41 -7.31
N ASP A 135 28.66 -18.12 -7.57
CA ASP A 135 29.99 -17.66 -7.94
C ASP A 135 30.90 -17.57 -6.70
N SER A 136 32.09 -18.15 -6.78
CA SER A 136 33.08 -18.13 -5.69
C SER A 136 33.50 -16.74 -5.20
N ARG A 137 33.27 -15.69 -5.99
CA ARG A 137 33.55 -14.29 -5.63
C ARG A 137 32.44 -13.68 -4.78
N PHE A 138 31.28 -14.31 -4.71
CA PHE A 138 30.17 -13.88 -3.86
C PHE A 138 30.44 -14.26 -2.40
N ILE A 139 30.55 -13.24 -1.55
CA ILE A 139 30.96 -13.41 -0.15
C ILE A 139 29.90 -13.01 0.88
N ILE A 140 28.70 -12.62 0.43
CA ILE A 140 27.56 -12.35 1.32
C ILE A 140 26.99 -13.69 1.77
N GLN A 141 26.81 -13.87 3.09
CA GLN A 141 26.20 -15.10 3.62
C GLN A 141 24.74 -15.21 3.16
N ALA A 142 24.30 -16.41 2.76
CA ALA A 142 22.96 -16.61 2.20
C ALA A 142 21.86 -16.17 3.18
N GLU A 143 22.06 -16.42 4.49
CA GLU A 143 21.16 -16.00 5.56
C GLU A 143 21.07 -14.48 5.72
N ALA A 144 22.06 -13.75 5.20
CA ALA A 144 22.12 -12.30 5.23
C ALA A 144 21.44 -11.65 4.01
N LEU A 145 20.99 -12.45 3.02
CA LEU A 145 20.16 -11.98 1.90
C LEU A 145 18.67 -11.87 2.29
N GLU A 146 18.24 -12.51 3.38
CA GLU A 146 16.87 -12.45 3.89
C GLU A 146 16.63 -11.20 4.74
N GLU A 147 16.31 -10.09 4.07
CA GLU A 147 15.92 -8.83 4.75
C GLU A 147 14.40 -8.71 4.95
N ILE A 148 13.58 -9.38 4.11
CA ILE A 148 12.12 -9.20 4.05
C ILE A 148 11.40 -10.52 3.75
N ASP A 149 10.38 -10.84 4.54
CA ASP A 149 9.44 -11.93 4.27
C ASP A 149 8.36 -11.48 3.27
N ALA A 150 8.73 -11.44 1.98
CA ALA A 150 7.86 -10.96 0.91
C ALA A 150 6.58 -11.81 0.72
N ASP A 151 6.62 -13.11 1.05
CA ASP A 151 5.48 -14.01 0.93
C ASP A 151 4.40 -13.71 1.96
N LYS A 152 4.81 -13.50 3.21
CA LYS A 152 3.90 -13.04 4.25
C LYS A 152 3.31 -11.67 3.92
N ASN A 153 4.13 -10.76 3.40
CA ASN A 153 3.68 -9.41 3.04
C ASN A 153 2.70 -9.43 1.86
N SER A 154 2.96 -10.22 0.81
CA SER A 154 2.04 -10.34 -0.33
C SER A 154 0.69 -10.89 0.07
N LYS A 155 0.63 -11.91 0.93
CA LYS A 155 -0.65 -12.43 1.41
C LYS A 155 -1.46 -11.36 2.15
N ALA A 156 -0.80 -10.61 3.03
CA ALA A 156 -1.47 -9.52 3.76
C ALA A 156 -1.96 -8.40 2.82
N LEU A 157 -1.23 -8.12 1.74
CA LEU A 157 -1.63 -7.15 0.72
C LEU A 157 -2.79 -7.65 -0.14
N GLU A 158 -2.81 -8.94 -0.49
CA GLU A 158 -3.92 -9.56 -1.20
C GLU A 158 -5.21 -9.50 -0.37
N ASP A 159 -5.15 -9.91 0.91
CA ASP A 159 -6.27 -9.81 1.85
C ASP A 159 -6.76 -8.34 2.00
N ALA A 160 -5.82 -7.38 2.04
CA ALA A 160 -6.14 -5.95 2.12
C ALA A 160 -6.80 -5.43 0.82
N LYS A 161 -6.32 -5.88 -0.34
CA LYS A 161 -6.87 -5.53 -1.66
C LYS A 161 -8.28 -6.06 -1.81
N GLU A 162 -8.50 -7.34 -1.51
CA GLU A 162 -9.82 -7.95 -1.54
C GLU A 162 -10.81 -7.21 -0.63
N ASN A 163 -10.40 -6.84 0.59
CA ASN A 163 -11.25 -6.08 1.50
C ASN A 163 -11.53 -4.66 0.98
N LEU A 164 -10.56 -3.98 0.36
CA LEU A 164 -10.76 -2.67 -0.24
C LEU A 164 -11.76 -2.74 -1.39
N ASP A 165 -11.58 -3.69 -2.31
CA ASP A 165 -12.45 -3.87 -3.47
C ASP A 165 -13.87 -4.28 -3.04
N PHE A 166 -13.98 -5.14 -2.04
CA PHE A 166 -15.25 -5.49 -1.40
C PHE A 166 -15.97 -4.26 -0.85
N ARG A 167 -15.27 -3.40 -0.09
CA ARG A 167 -15.87 -2.17 0.48
C ARG A 167 -16.28 -1.19 -0.61
N LYS A 168 -15.44 -0.99 -1.64
CA LYS A 168 -15.78 -0.12 -2.78
C LYS A 168 -17.05 -0.57 -3.47
N ALA A 169 -17.16 -1.88 -3.76
CA ALA A 169 -18.37 -2.44 -4.37
C ALA A 169 -19.62 -2.21 -3.51
N ALA A 170 -19.51 -2.36 -2.18
CA ALA A 170 -20.61 -2.11 -1.26
C ALA A 170 -21.04 -0.62 -1.24
N TYR A 171 -20.07 0.32 -1.22
CA TYR A 171 -20.39 1.75 -1.30
C TYR A 171 -21.05 2.13 -2.62
N SER A 172 -20.54 1.62 -3.76
CA SER A 172 -21.15 1.88 -5.06
C SER A 172 -22.58 1.35 -5.15
N GLN A 173 -22.85 0.17 -4.57
CA GLN A 173 -24.21 -0.35 -4.53
C GLN A 173 -25.12 0.47 -3.61
N LEU A 174 -24.64 0.91 -2.44
CA LEU A 174 -25.39 1.81 -1.56
C LEU A 174 -25.71 3.14 -2.26
N GLU A 175 -24.77 3.72 -3.00
CA GLU A 175 -25.00 4.93 -3.79
C GLU A 175 -26.12 4.72 -4.83
N GLU A 176 -26.12 3.60 -5.53
CA GLU A 176 -27.20 3.23 -6.45
C GLU A 176 -28.55 3.07 -5.73
N ASP A 177 -28.55 2.38 -4.59
CA ASP A 177 -29.76 2.16 -3.77
C ASP A 177 -30.36 3.49 -3.29
N LEU A 178 -29.52 4.45 -2.90
CA LEU A 178 -29.93 5.79 -2.47
C LEU A 178 -30.43 6.65 -3.63
N ASN A 179 -29.78 6.58 -4.80
CA ASN A 179 -30.23 7.29 -6.00
C ASN A 179 -31.58 6.78 -6.51
N ASN A 180 -31.89 5.51 -6.26
CA ASN A 180 -33.17 4.89 -6.59
C ASN A 180 -34.25 5.07 -5.50
N LEU A 181 -33.92 5.70 -4.37
CA LEU A 181 -34.86 5.91 -3.28
C LEU A 181 -35.95 6.90 -3.72
N GLN A 182 -37.18 6.41 -3.80
CA GLN A 182 -38.36 7.22 -4.10
C GLN A 182 -39.16 7.47 -2.83
N PHE A 183 -39.57 8.73 -2.67
CA PHE A 183 -40.41 9.15 -1.56
C PHE A 183 -41.86 9.35 -1.98
N THR A 184 -42.76 8.96 -1.10
CA THR A 184 -44.19 9.24 -1.16
C THR A 184 -44.58 10.12 0.01
N ILE A 185 -45.47 11.10 -0.22
CA ILE A 185 -45.94 12.01 0.84
C ILE A 185 -47.00 11.29 1.68
N ASP A 186 -46.79 11.27 3.00
CA ASP A 186 -47.81 10.87 3.97
C ASP A 186 -48.72 12.07 4.25
N GLN A 187 -49.86 12.11 3.56
CA GLN A 187 -50.84 13.20 3.68
C GLN A 187 -51.48 13.27 5.08
N ALA A 188 -51.55 12.15 5.82
CA ALA A 188 -52.16 12.12 7.14
C ALA A 188 -51.22 12.68 8.22
N ALA A 189 -49.91 12.50 8.05
CA ALA A 189 -48.88 13.02 8.95
C ALA A 189 -48.38 14.43 8.58
N SER A 190 -48.73 14.93 7.39
CA SER A 190 -48.30 16.24 6.88
C SER A 190 -49.21 17.39 7.33
N THR A 191 -48.63 18.59 7.35
CA THR A 191 -49.31 19.87 7.66
C THR A 191 -48.82 20.96 6.71
N ASP A 192 -49.47 22.12 6.72
CA ASP A 192 -49.06 23.28 5.90
C ASP A 192 -47.62 23.75 6.18
N GLN A 193 -47.08 23.46 7.37
CA GLN A 193 -45.72 23.85 7.77
C GLN A 193 -44.70 22.73 7.61
N SER A 194 -45.14 21.50 7.31
CA SER A 194 -44.22 20.37 7.22
C SER A 194 -44.79 19.20 6.43
N ILE A 195 -44.00 18.68 5.50
CA ILE A 195 -44.31 17.53 4.67
C ILE A 195 -43.56 16.30 5.22
N VAL A 196 -44.30 15.26 5.58
CA VAL A 196 -43.74 13.96 5.97
C VAL A 196 -43.68 13.06 4.74
N MET A 197 -42.51 12.45 4.51
CA MET A 197 -42.24 11.60 3.36
C MET A 197 -41.73 10.24 3.81
N THR A 198 -42.17 9.19 3.11
CA THR A 198 -41.74 7.82 3.36
C THR A 198 -41.21 7.18 2.08
N GLY A 199 -40.10 6.45 2.20
CA GLY A 199 -39.49 5.67 1.14
C GLY A 199 -39.04 4.31 1.67
N THR A 200 -38.64 3.41 0.78
CA THR A 200 -38.07 2.10 1.16
C THR A 200 -36.65 2.01 0.64
N LEU A 201 -35.69 1.84 1.55
CA LEU A 201 -34.30 1.57 1.22
C LEU A 201 -34.06 0.07 1.35
N THR A 202 -33.64 -0.58 0.27
CA THR A 202 -33.21 -1.98 0.26
C THR A 202 -31.70 -2.02 0.08
N ASN A 203 -31.00 -2.77 0.92
CA ASN A 203 -29.57 -2.98 0.78
C ASN A 203 -29.30 -4.10 -0.23
N HIS A 204 -28.90 -3.74 -1.45
CA HIS A 204 -28.50 -4.70 -2.47
C HIS A 204 -27.01 -5.04 -2.43
N ALA A 205 -26.23 -4.39 -1.56
CA ALA A 205 -24.81 -4.72 -1.40
C ALA A 205 -24.65 -6.15 -0.89
N LYS A 206 -23.56 -6.80 -1.26
CA LYS A 206 -23.16 -8.11 -0.71
C LYS A 206 -22.49 -7.97 0.66
N ALA A 207 -23.02 -7.09 1.49
CA ALA A 207 -22.46 -6.67 2.77
C ALA A 207 -23.56 -6.17 3.70
N ASP A 208 -23.35 -6.32 5.00
CA ASP A 208 -24.13 -5.61 6.02
C ASP A 208 -23.65 -4.16 6.12
N LEU A 209 -24.61 -3.22 6.16
CA LEU A 209 -24.36 -1.80 6.41
C LEU A 209 -24.63 -1.50 7.88
N VAL A 210 -23.59 -1.11 8.63
CA VAL A 210 -23.66 -0.94 10.08
C VAL A 210 -23.43 0.53 10.44
N ASN A 211 -24.22 1.04 11.39
CA ASN A 211 -24.28 2.46 11.77
C ASN A 211 -24.57 3.38 10.56
N LEU A 212 -25.48 2.97 9.68
CA LEU A 212 -25.85 3.75 8.51
C LEU A 212 -26.68 4.96 8.95
N GLY A 213 -26.09 6.16 8.80
CA GLY A 213 -26.77 7.43 8.96
C GLY A 213 -26.84 8.18 7.64
N ILE A 214 -28.01 8.73 7.33
CA ILE A 214 -28.25 9.46 6.09
C ILE A 214 -28.91 10.79 6.44
N THR A 215 -28.31 11.88 6.00
CA THR A 215 -28.89 13.23 6.11
C THR A 215 -29.50 13.62 4.78
N PHE A 216 -30.77 14.00 4.81
CA PHE A 216 -31.53 14.49 3.68
C PHE A 216 -31.63 16.01 3.79
N LYS A 217 -30.99 16.72 2.87
CA LYS A 217 -31.02 18.19 2.80
C LYS A 217 -32.06 18.64 1.81
N PHE A 218 -32.97 19.48 2.24
CA PHE A 218 -33.98 20.13 1.42
C PHE A 218 -33.42 21.46 0.94
N VAL A 219 -33.21 21.59 -0.36
CA VAL A 219 -32.50 22.73 -0.96
C VAL A 219 -33.38 23.50 -1.93
N ASP A 220 -33.08 24.79 -2.13
CA ASP A 220 -33.69 25.60 -3.18
C ASP A 220 -33.07 25.33 -4.57
N ALA A 221 -33.52 26.06 -5.59
CA ALA A 221 -33.03 25.95 -6.95
C ALA A 221 -31.54 26.32 -7.11
N ASP A 222 -31.01 27.13 -6.18
CA ASP A 222 -29.60 27.54 -6.12
C ASP A 222 -28.75 26.59 -5.25
N GLN A 223 -29.31 25.43 -4.86
CA GLN A 223 -28.67 24.41 -4.01
C GLN A 223 -28.37 24.88 -2.57
N LYS A 224 -29.03 25.95 -2.10
CA LYS A 224 -28.89 26.40 -0.71
C LYS A 224 -29.78 25.55 0.20
N GLU A 225 -29.21 25.05 1.28
CA GLU A 225 -29.95 24.31 2.32
C GLU A 225 -31.00 25.21 2.99
N LEU A 226 -32.25 24.73 3.01
CA LEU A 226 -33.39 25.36 3.67
C LEU A 226 -33.81 24.61 4.93
N ALA A 227 -33.68 23.28 4.92
CA ALA A 227 -33.95 22.39 6.03
C ALA A 227 -33.19 21.08 5.84
N SER A 228 -33.08 20.28 6.89
CA SER A 228 -32.53 18.93 6.81
C SER A 228 -33.21 18.01 7.83
N ASP A 229 -33.18 16.72 7.54
CA ASP A 229 -33.60 15.67 8.47
C ASP A 229 -32.66 14.46 8.33
N THR A 230 -32.55 13.66 9.38
CA THR A 230 -31.62 12.53 9.43
C THR A 230 -32.34 11.24 9.74
N TRP A 231 -32.11 10.23 8.91
CA TRP A 231 -32.51 8.85 9.18
C TRP A 231 -31.27 8.03 9.59
N LYS A 232 -31.45 7.11 10.54
CA LYS A 232 -30.38 6.24 11.03
C LYS A 232 -30.88 4.83 11.26
N THR A 233 -29.99 3.86 11.07
CA THR A 233 -30.19 2.48 11.48
C THR A 233 -28.86 1.89 11.98
N ASP A 234 -28.93 1.08 13.04
CA ASP A 234 -27.75 0.43 13.60
C ASP A 234 -27.20 -0.64 12.63
N ARG A 235 -28.10 -1.30 11.89
CA ARG A 235 -27.75 -2.31 10.90
C ARG A 235 -28.85 -2.45 9.86
N LEU A 236 -28.44 -2.49 8.60
CA LEU A 236 -29.25 -2.91 7.47
C LEU A 236 -28.57 -4.10 6.80
N LYS A 237 -29.11 -5.31 7.00
CA LYS A 237 -28.47 -6.54 6.52
C LYS A 237 -28.53 -6.66 5.01
N GLN A 238 -27.66 -7.48 4.44
CA GLN A 238 -27.74 -7.82 3.02
C GLN A 238 -29.15 -8.30 2.64
N GLY A 239 -29.75 -7.65 1.63
CA GLY A 239 -31.08 -7.94 1.10
C GLY A 239 -32.24 -7.46 1.99
N GLU A 240 -31.97 -6.80 3.11
CA GLU A 240 -32.99 -6.23 3.98
C GLU A 240 -33.52 -4.91 3.41
N SER A 241 -34.82 -4.68 3.60
CA SER A 241 -35.47 -3.41 3.31
C SER A 241 -35.93 -2.74 4.60
N GLN A 242 -35.69 -1.44 4.72
CA GLN A 242 -36.20 -0.62 5.82
C GLN A 242 -36.94 0.62 5.30
N THR A 243 -37.98 1.02 6.02
CA THR A 243 -38.71 2.25 5.74
C THR A 243 -37.90 3.44 6.22
N VAL A 244 -37.63 4.36 5.29
CA VAL A 244 -37.02 5.66 5.56
C VAL A 244 -38.15 6.67 5.71
N THR A 245 -38.25 7.29 6.88
CA THR A 245 -39.22 8.37 7.14
C THR A 245 -38.45 9.65 7.40
N ILE A 246 -38.77 10.72 6.67
CA ILE A 246 -38.14 12.03 6.79
C ILE A 246 -39.19 13.14 6.78
N LYS A 247 -38.87 14.24 7.44
CA LYS A 247 -39.74 15.39 7.61
C LYS A 247 -39.11 16.64 7.02
N ASN A 248 -39.74 17.18 5.97
CA ASN A 248 -39.36 18.47 5.41
C ASN A 248 -40.11 19.60 6.14
N THR A 249 -39.38 20.52 6.78
CA THR A 249 -39.93 21.74 7.40
C THR A 249 -39.82 22.99 6.51
N ALA A 250 -39.36 22.83 5.27
CA ALA A 250 -39.33 23.82 4.22
C ALA A 250 -40.08 23.30 2.98
N PRO A 251 -41.43 23.31 2.99
CA PRO A 251 -42.27 22.76 1.92
C PRO A 251 -41.99 23.33 0.51
N GLN A 252 -41.39 24.53 0.46
CA GLN A 252 -40.98 25.21 -0.77
C GLN A 252 -39.66 24.72 -1.39
N ALA A 253 -38.99 23.75 -0.77
CA ALA A 253 -37.75 23.20 -1.31
C ALA A 253 -37.97 22.60 -2.70
N ALA A 254 -36.99 22.81 -3.59
CA ALA A 254 -37.05 22.33 -4.97
C ALA A 254 -36.51 20.89 -5.10
N HIS A 255 -35.50 20.55 -4.29
CA HIS A 255 -34.77 19.28 -4.40
C HIS A 255 -34.41 18.69 -3.03
N ILE A 256 -34.08 17.39 -3.05
CA ILE A 256 -33.50 16.67 -1.92
C ILE A 256 -32.08 16.27 -2.32
N GLN A 257 -31.09 16.63 -1.49
CA GLN A 257 -29.74 16.09 -1.56
C GLN A 257 -29.55 15.06 -0.44
N ILE A 258 -28.76 14.03 -0.72
CA ILE A 258 -28.47 12.94 0.22
C ILE A 258 -27.00 13.03 0.61
N GLU A 259 -26.72 12.97 1.90
CA GLU A 259 -25.37 12.91 2.47
C GLU A 259 -25.27 11.71 3.41
N LEU A 260 -24.21 10.92 3.26
CA LEU A 260 -23.89 9.86 4.22
C LEU A 260 -23.20 10.47 5.43
N ASN A 261 -23.69 10.13 6.63
CA ASN A 261 -23.04 10.54 7.87
C ASN A 261 -21.78 9.70 8.14
N ASP A 262 -20.85 10.27 8.89
CA ASP A 262 -19.69 9.54 9.38
C ASP A 262 -20.07 8.32 10.24
N GLY A 263 -19.21 7.31 10.23
CA GLY A 263 -19.33 6.13 11.10
C GLY A 263 -19.93 4.89 10.45
N LEU A 264 -20.33 4.95 9.18
CA LEU A 264 -20.75 3.78 8.40
C LEU A 264 -19.64 2.74 8.32
N SER A 265 -19.94 1.52 8.77
CA SER A 265 -19.09 0.33 8.65
C SER A 265 -19.71 -0.66 7.66
N ILE A 266 -18.85 -1.31 6.88
CA ILE A 266 -19.22 -2.32 5.88
C ILE A 266 -18.70 -3.67 6.39
N GLU A 267 -19.60 -4.60 6.67
CA GLU A 267 -19.27 -5.92 7.21
C GLU A 267 -19.67 -7.03 6.23
N LYS A 268 -18.88 -8.11 6.21
CA LYS A 268 -19.16 -9.32 5.42
C LYS A 268 -20.23 -10.17 6.09
#